data_AF-A0A227J391-F1
#
_entry.id   AF-A0A227J391-F1
#
_cell.length_a   1.000
_cell.length_b   1.000
_cell.length_c   1.000
_cell.angle_alpha   90.00
_cell.angle_beta   90.00
_cell.angle_gamma   90.00
#
_symmetry.space_group_name_H-M   'P 1'
#
loop_
_entity.id
_entity.type
_entity.pdbx_description
1 polymer ?
#
loop_
_entity_poly.entity_id
_entity_poly.type
_entity_poly.pdbx_seq_one_letter_code
_entity_poly.pdbx_strand_id
1 'polypeptide(L)'
;RELWVNQAPIPLTTEEMDFVFGLPYARVPHPMYGKAKIPAYDMIKTSVNIMRGCFGGCSFCSITEHEGRIIQNRSKESIINEIEEIRDKVPGFTGTIS
;
A
#
# COMPACT_ATOMS: atom_id res chain seq x y z
N ARG A 1 -7.42 8.35 -37.69
CA ARG A 1 -6.57 8.54 -36.49
C ARG A 1 -6.63 7.24 -35.73
N GLU A 2 -5.53 6.49 -35.65
CA GLU A 2 -5.49 5.21 -34.96
C GLU A 2 -5.10 5.44 -33.50
N LEU A 3 -5.78 4.74 -32.58
CA LEU A 3 -5.50 4.75 -31.15
C LEU A 3 -5.06 3.35 -30.75
N TRP A 4 -3.81 3.21 -30.34
CA TRP A 4 -3.27 1.98 -29.77
C TRP A 4 -3.28 2.08 -28.25
N VAL A 5 -3.99 1.17 -27.57
CA VAL A 5 -4.07 1.13 -26.11
C VAL A 5 -3.51 -0.20 -25.63
N ASN A 6 -2.57 -0.17 -24.68
CA ASN A 6 -2.09 -1.39 -24.03
C ASN A 6 -3.22 -2.04 -23.24
N GLN A 7 -3.26 -3.38 -23.25
CA GLN A 7 -4.20 -4.13 -22.42
C GLN A 7 -3.99 -3.80 -20.95
N ALA A 8 -5.09 -3.80 -20.20
CA ALA A 8 -5.04 -3.63 -18.76
C ALA A 8 -4.17 -4.72 -18.13
N PRO A 9 -3.37 -4.39 -17.11
CA PRO A 9 -2.57 -5.39 -16.41
C PRO A 9 -3.48 -6.43 -15.75
N ILE A 10 -3.00 -7.68 -15.72
CA ILE A 10 -3.67 -8.77 -15.00
C ILE A 10 -3.50 -8.50 -13.50
N PRO A 11 -4.57 -8.61 -12.69
CA PRO A 11 -4.48 -8.49 -11.23
C PRO A 11 -3.52 -9.52 -10.66
N LEU A 12 -2.77 -9.12 -9.63
CA LEU A 12 -1.88 -9.99 -8.89
C LEU A 12 -2.67 -11.04 -8.11
N THR A 13 -2.08 -12.23 -7.93
CA THR A 13 -2.59 -13.21 -6.97
C THR A 13 -2.32 -12.77 -5.53
N THR A 14 -2.96 -13.42 -4.56
CA THR A 14 -2.71 -13.17 -3.14
C THR A 14 -1.23 -13.38 -2.78
N GLU A 15 -0.60 -14.43 -3.31
CA GLU A 15 0.81 -14.76 -3.07
C GLU A 15 1.74 -13.69 -3.65
N GLU A 16 1.43 -13.18 -4.85
CA GLU A 16 2.18 -12.09 -5.47
C GLU A 16 2.01 -10.77 -4.70
N MET A 17 0.81 -10.48 -4.22
CA MET A 17 0.54 -9.33 -3.34
C MET A 17 1.32 -9.45 -2.03
N ASP A 18 1.27 -10.61 -1.38
CA ASP A 18 1.99 -10.85 -0.13
C ASP A 18 3.49 -10.71 -0.31
N PHE A 19 4.03 -11.17 -1.45
CA PHE A 19 5.43 -10.97 -1.80
C PHE A 19 5.80 -9.48 -1.92
N VAL A 20 4.99 -8.68 -2.64
CA VAL A 20 5.25 -7.24 -2.83
C VAL A 20 5.20 -6.48 -1.51
N PHE A 21 4.24 -6.79 -0.64
CA PHE A 21 4.13 -6.15 0.68
C PHE A 21 5.15 -6.69 1.69
N GLY A 22 5.67 -7.90 1.49
CA GLY A 22 6.70 -8.53 2.33
C GLY A 22 8.15 -8.15 1.99
N LEU A 23 8.38 -7.25 1.03
CA LEU A 23 9.72 -6.74 0.76
C LEU A 23 10.30 -5.98 1.98
N PRO A 24 11.63 -5.95 2.15
CA PRO A 24 12.27 -5.39 3.35
C PRO A 24 12.25 -3.84 3.36
N TYR A 25 11.07 -3.25 3.54
CA TYR A 25 10.90 -1.80 3.58
C TYR A 25 11.51 -1.20 4.85
N ALA A 26 12.12 -0.03 4.71
CA ALA A 26 12.72 0.68 5.84
C ALA A 26 11.68 1.24 6.83
N ARG A 27 10.43 1.46 6.39
CA ARG A 27 9.32 2.08 7.17
C ARG A 27 9.63 3.45 7.80
N VAL A 28 10.73 4.08 7.39
CA VAL A 28 11.15 5.44 7.77
C VAL A 28 11.52 6.23 6.52
N PRO A 29 11.50 7.57 6.58
CA PRO A 29 11.93 8.43 5.47
C PRO A 29 13.34 8.08 4.99
N HIS A 30 13.55 8.18 3.68
CA HIS A 30 14.86 7.96 3.08
C HIS A 30 15.91 8.92 3.67
N PRO A 31 17.14 8.48 3.99
CA PRO A 31 18.15 9.30 4.67
C PRO A 31 18.48 10.63 3.98
N MET A 32 18.32 10.70 2.65
CA MET A 32 18.50 11.92 1.85
C MET A 32 17.66 13.11 2.36
N TYR A 33 16.51 12.87 3.00
CA TYR A 33 15.67 13.94 3.53
C TYR A 33 16.19 14.53 4.85
N GLY A 34 17.19 13.90 5.49
CA GLY A 34 17.82 14.41 6.71
C GLY A 34 16.80 14.70 7.81
N LYS A 35 16.67 15.98 8.19
CA LYS A 35 15.73 16.46 9.22
C LYS A 35 14.45 17.07 8.65
N ALA A 36 14.22 16.98 7.33
CA ALA A 36 13.03 17.52 6.71
C ALA A 36 11.79 16.76 7.19
N LYS A 37 10.76 17.50 7.60
CA LYS A 37 9.46 16.92 7.92
C LYS A 37 8.76 16.54 6.63
N ILE A 38 8.26 15.30 6.56
CA ILE A 38 7.47 14.81 5.43
C ILE A 38 6.02 14.63 5.92
N PRO A 39 5.10 15.57 5.64
CA PRO A 39 3.73 15.50 6.16
C PRO A 39 3.00 14.20 5.79
N ALA A 40 3.23 13.69 4.59
CA ALA A 40 2.63 12.43 4.14
C ALA A 40 3.10 11.23 5.00
N TYR A 41 4.37 11.20 5.43
CA TYR A 41 4.89 10.13 6.29
C TYR A 41 4.21 10.14 7.65
N ASP A 42 4.04 11.31 8.27
CA ASP A 42 3.37 11.43 9.57
C ASP A 42 1.94 10.90 9.55
N MET A 43 1.25 11.05 8.41
CA MET A 43 -0.13 10.59 8.22
C MET A 43 -0.23 9.07 8.02
N ILE A 44 0.69 8.44 7.30
CA ILE A 44 0.53 7.05 6.82
C ILE A 44 1.46 6.03 7.50
N LYS A 45 2.42 6.47 8.32
CA LYS A 45 3.45 5.57 8.88
C LYS A 45 2.90 4.41 9.71
N THR A 46 1.71 4.56 10.28
CA THR A 46 0.98 3.53 11.04
C THR A 46 -0.24 2.99 10.30
N SER A 47 -0.31 3.17 8.98
CA SER A 47 -1.39 2.62 8.15
C SER A 47 -0.99 1.30 7.49
N VAL A 48 -1.97 0.41 7.31
CA VAL A 48 -1.80 -0.88 6.63
C VAL A 48 -2.87 -1.09 5.57
N ASN A 49 -2.44 -1.42 4.36
CA ASN A 49 -3.35 -1.79 3.27
C ASN A 49 -3.74 -3.27 3.40
N ILE A 50 -5.03 -3.58 3.53
CA ILE A 50 -5.50 -4.98 3.59
C ILE A 50 -5.90 -5.56 2.22
N MET A 51 -6.21 -4.69 1.27
CA MET A 51 -6.65 -5.05 -0.08
C MET A 51 -6.22 -3.98 -1.09
N ARG A 52 -6.36 -4.31 -2.37
CA ARG A 52 -6.16 -3.41 -3.50
C ARG A 52 -7.32 -3.54 -4.49
N GLY A 53 -7.74 -2.44 -5.09
CA GLY A 53 -8.85 -2.36 -6.03
C GLY A 53 -10.11 -1.75 -5.40
N CYS A 54 -11.01 -1.25 -6.25
CA CYS A 54 -12.30 -0.72 -5.83
C CYS A 54 -13.40 -1.07 -6.83
N PHE A 55 -14.37 -1.87 -6.38
CA PHE A 55 -15.54 -2.24 -7.19
C PHE A 55 -16.56 -1.09 -7.34
N GLY A 56 -16.48 -0.06 -6.49
CA GLY A 56 -17.48 0.99 -6.39
C GLY A 56 -17.48 2.01 -7.53
N GLY A 57 -16.34 2.23 -8.20
CA GLY A 57 -16.26 3.12 -9.37
C GLY A 57 -16.76 4.54 -9.13
N CYS A 58 -16.62 5.05 -7.89
CA CYS A 58 -17.07 6.38 -7.51
C CYS A 58 -16.36 7.45 -8.32
N SER A 59 -17.09 8.38 -8.93
CA SER A 59 -16.52 9.42 -9.81
C SER A 59 -15.58 10.41 -9.13
N PHE A 60 -15.56 10.44 -7.79
CA PHE A 60 -14.71 11.33 -6.99
C PHE A 60 -13.41 10.67 -6.52
N CYS A 61 -13.28 9.34 -6.65
CA CYS A 61 -12.14 8.59 -6.14
C CYS A 61 -11.38 7.97 -7.30
N SER A 62 -10.05 8.14 -7.34
CA SER A 62 -9.21 7.62 -8.41
C SER A 62 -8.72 6.19 -8.21
N ILE A 63 -9.20 5.49 -7.16
CA ILE A 63 -8.72 4.12 -6.85
C ILE A 63 -9.05 3.17 -8.00
N THR A 64 -10.23 3.27 -8.60
CA THR A 64 -10.62 2.37 -9.70
C THR A 64 -9.71 2.53 -10.92
N GLU A 65 -9.20 3.72 -11.18
CA GLU A 65 -8.28 4.02 -12.28
C GLU A 65 -6.85 3.55 -11.98
N HIS A 66 -6.39 3.64 -10.73
CA HIS A 66 -5.03 3.27 -10.33
C HIS A 66 -4.86 1.79 -9.94
N GLU A 67 -5.90 1.18 -9.39
CA GLU A 67 -5.86 -0.17 -8.80
C GLU A 67 -6.77 -1.16 -9.53
N GLY A 68 -7.69 -0.65 -10.35
CA GLY A 68 -8.66 -1.47 -11.06
C GLY A 68 -9.94 -1.73 -10.25
N ARG A 69 -10.88 -2.40 -10.92
CA ARG A 69 -12.21 -2.75 -10.36
C ARG A 69 -12.22 -4.06 -9.57
N ILE A 70 -11.17 -4.88 -9.74
CA ILE A 70 -11.09 -6.22 -9.15
C ILE A 70 -10.41 -6.09 -7.80
N ILE A 71 -11.11 -6.51 -6.74
CA ILE A 71 -10.58 -6.56 -5.39
C ILE A 71 -9.57 -7.72 -5.29
N GLN A 72 -8.35 -7.40 -4.87
CA GLN A 72 -7.28 -8.33 -4.53
C GLN A 72 -7.04 -8.22 -3.02
N ASN A 73 -7.10 -9.34 -2.31
CA ASN A 73 -6.89 -9.37 -0.87
C ASN A 73 -5.46 -9.80 -0.53
N ARG A 74 -4.93 -9.31 0.58
CA ARG A 74 -3.73 -9.86 1.20
C ARG A 74 -4.09 -10.99 2.16
N SER A 75 -3.14 -11.89 2.40
CA SER A 75 -3.32 -12.88 3.47
C SER A 75 -3.30 -12.22 4.85
N LYS A 76 -3.95 -12.87 5.80
CA LYS A 76 -3.95 -12.44 7.20
C LYS A 76 -2.52 -12.42 7.75
N GLU A 77 -1.73 -13.43 7.40
CA GLU A 77 -0.35 -13.60 7.82
C GLU A 77 0.52 -12.45 7.32
N SER A 78 0.38 -12.05 6.05
CA SER A 78 1.06 -10.88 5.49
C SER A 78 0.74 -9.59 6.23
N ILE A 79 -0.54 -9.38 6.56
CA ILE A 79 -1.00 -8.20 7.32
C ILE A 79 -0.40 -8.19 8.73
N ILE A 80 -0.41 -9.32 9.44
CA ILE A 80 0.14 -9.43 10.78
C ILE A 80 1.65 -9.13 10.78
N ASN A 81 2.39 -9.72 9.83
CA ASN A 81 3.83 -9.50 9.72
C ASN A 81 4.15 -8.01 9.51
N GLU A 82 3.40 -7.30 8.66
CA GLU A 82 3.60 -5.85 8.47
C GLU A 82 3.28 -5.05 9.73
N ILE A 83 2.24 -5.41 10.48
CA ILE A 83 1.91 -4.75 11.75
C ILE A 83 3.05 -4.93 12.77
N GLU A 84 3.66 -6.11 12.83
CA GLU A 84 4.83 -6.35 13.67
C GLU A 84 6.03 -5.50 13.22
N GLU A 85 6.28 -5.39 11.92
CA GLU A 85 7.32 -4.51 11.41
C GLU A 85 7.05 -3.04 11.77
N ILE A 86 5.81 -2.57 11.73
CA ILE A 86 5.43 -1.21 12.12
C ILE A 86 5.72 -1.00 13.61
N ARG A 87 5.30 -1.93 14.46
CA ARG A 87 5.55 -1.89 15.91
C ARG A 87 7.04 -1.75 16.21
N ASP A 88 7.87 -2.51 15.49
CA ASP A 88 9.30 -2.63 15.79
C ASP A 88 10.16 -1.53 15.13
N LYS A 89 9.78 -1.07 13.94
CA LYS A 89 10.61 -0.15 13.12
C LYS A 89 10.14 1.31 13.14
N VAL A 90 8.86 1.60 13.40
CA VAL A 90 8.31 2.97 13.26
C VAL A 90 8.47 3.74 14.58
N PRO A 91 9.25 4.84 14.60
CA PRO A 91 9.44 5.63 15.80
C PRO A 91 8.13 6.30 16.26
N GLY A 92 7.83 6.17 17.55
CA GLY A 92 6.65 6.78 18.17
C GLY A 92 5.35 6.05 17.85
N PHE A 93 5.39 4.74 17.61
CA PHE A 93 4.19 3.92 17.49
C PHE A 93 3.37 3.95 18.80
N THR A 94 2.07 4.27 18.68
CA THR A 94 1.17 4.47 19.82
C THR A 94 0.26 3.26 20.10
N GLY A 95 0.42 2.15 19.35
CA GLY A 95 -0.47 0.98 19.45
C GLY A 95 -1.72 1.06 18.57
N THR A 96 -1.86 2.09 17.73
CA THR A 96 -3.00 2.25 16.82
C THR A 96 -2.56 2.08 15.38
N ILE A 97 -3.30 1.27 14.62
CA ILE A 97 -3.14 1.09 13.18
C ILE A 97 -4.38 1.65 12.48
N SER A 98 -4.20 2.26 11.31
CA SER A 98 -5.27 2.79 10.45
C SER A 98 -5.35 2.10 9.11
#